data_AF-A0A7V9IUX0-F1
#
_entry.id   AF-A0A7V9IUX0-F1
#
_cell.length_a   1.000
_cell.length_b   1.000
_cell.length_c   1.000
_cell.angle_alpha   90.00
_cell.angle_beta   90.00
_cell.angle_gamma   90.00
#
_symmetry.space_group_name_H-M   'P 1'
#
loop_
_entity.id
_entity.type
_entity.pdbx_description
1 polymer ?
#
loop_
_entity_poly.entity_id
_entity_poly.type
_entity_poly.pdbx_seq_one_letter_code
_entity_poly.pdbx_strand_id
1 'polypeptide(L)' 'MRYGPVGSSGLMVSAVGVGCNAFGTRIDLHQTRAVVDAAVDAGITLFDTADSYG' A
#
# COMPACT_ATOMS: atom_id res chain seq x y z
N MET A 1 9.98 -10.91 3.05
CA MET A 1 9.03 -10.01 3.73
C MET A 1 8.74 -10.51 5.15
N ARG A 2 8.46 -9.63 6.12
CA ARG A 2 7.95 -9.99 7.46
C ARG A 2 6.48 -9.58 7.57
N TYR A 3 5.67 -10.34 8.29
CA TYR A 3 4.24 -10.06 8.51
C TYR A 3 3.93 -9.94 10.00
N GLY A 4 2.88 -9.19 10.34
CA GLY A 4 2.42 -9.00 11.72
C GLY A 4 0.91 -8.75 11.79
N PRO A 5 0.29 -9.00 12.96
CA PRO A 5 -1.13 -8.80 13.15
C PRO A 5 -1.49 -7.31 13.27
N VAL A 6 -2.69 -6.94 12.81
CA VAL A 6 -3.26 -5.61 13.06
C VAL A 6 -4.22 -5.66 14.23
N GLY A 7 -3.75 -5.27 15.42
CA GLY A 7 -4.55 -5.30 16.64
C GLY A 7 -5.23 -6.66 16.86
N SER A 8 -6.52 -6.65 17.20
CA SER A 8 -7.35 -7.84 17.35
C SER A 8 -8.18 -8.20 16.10
N SER A 9 -7.86 -7.64 14.93
CA SER A 9 -8.67 -7.79 13.71
C SER A 9 -8.60 -9.18 13.06
N GLY A 10 -7.59 -9.99 13.42
CA GLY A 10 -7.29 -11.26 12.74
C GLY A 10 -6.55 -11.09 11.40
N LEU A 11 -6.32 -9.86 10.93
CA LEU A 11 -5.55 -9.59 9.72
C LEU A 11 -4.05 -9.73 9.99
N MET A 12 -3.35 -10.38 9.05
CA MET A 12 -1.89 -10.43 8.99
C MET A 12 -1.41 -9.59 7.80
N VAL A 13 -0.63 -8.54 8.07
CA VAL A 13 -0.16 -7.59 7.05
C VAL A 13 1.36 -7.53 7.01
N SER A 14 1.93 -7.10 5.89
CA SER A 14 3.35 -6.83 5.79
C SER A 14 3.80 -5.80 6.82
N ALA A 15 4.99 -5.99 7.41
CA ALA A 15 5.53 -5.10 8.44
C ALA A 15 5.82 -3.68 7.91
N VAL A 16 5.91 -3.52 6.59
CA VAL A 16 6.01 -2.25 5.87
C VAL A 16 4.81 -2.15 4.92
N GLY A 17 4.20 -0.96 4.84
CA GLY A 17 3.11 -0.64 3.92
C GLY A 17 3.46 0.50 2.97
N VAL A 18 2.65 0.70 1.94
CA VAL A 18 2.76 1.82 0.98
C VAL A 18 1.71 2.87 1.30
N GLY A 19 2.15 4.12 1.49
CA GLY A 19 1.25 5.28 1.57
C GLY A 19 0.83 5.74 0.17
N CYS A 20 -0.47 5.88 -0.05
CA CYS A 20 -1.05 6.20 -1.36
C CYS A 20 -1.24 7.71 -1.60
N ASN A 21 -0.72 8.58 -0.73
CA ASN A 21 -0.96 10.04 -0.79
C ASN A 21 -0.39 10.75 -2.04
N ALA A 22 0.46 10.07 -2.82
CA ALA A 22 0.98 10.56 -4.09
C ALA A 22 0.10 10.15 -5.29
N PHE A 23 -0.74 9.12 -5.14
CA PHE A 23 -1.51 8.52 -6.23
C PHE A 23 -2.58 9.52 -6.69
N GLY A 24 -2.75 9.67 -8.00
CA GLY A 24 -3.73 10.61 -8.58
C GLY A 24 -3.37 12.09 -8.44
N THR A 25 -2.40 12.45 -7.60
CA THR A 25 -1.92 13.83 -7.42
C THR A 25 -0.54 14.05 -8.02
N ARG A 26 0.49 13.48 -7.40
CA ARG A 26 1.90 13.62 -7.80
C ARG A 26 2.32 12.61 -8.85
N ILE A 27 1.64 11.46 -8.91
CA ILE A 27 1.88 10.43 -9.91
C ILE A 27 0.57 10.03 -10.61
N ASP A 28 0.66 9.75 -11.90
CA ASP A 28 -0.48 9.35 -12.72
C ASP A 28 -0.86 7.86 -12.54
N LEU A 29 -1.92 7.42 -13.22
CA LEU A 29 -2.41 6.04 -13.14
C LEU A 29 -1.36 5.01 -13.56
N HIS A 30 -0.54 5.29 -14.58
CA HIS A 30 0.48 4.34 -15.05
C HIS A 30 1.58 4.18 -13.99
N GLN A 31 2.03 5.29 -13.42
CA GLN A 31 3.03 5.29 -12.35
C GLN A 31 2.48 4.67 -11.07
N THR A 32 1.22 4.94 -10.70
CA THR A 32 0.55 4.28 -9.58
C THR A 32 0.53 2.76 -9.76
N ARG A 33 0.17 2.26 -10.95
CA ARG A 33 0.18 0.82 -11.23
C ARG A 33 1.57 0.23 -11.06
N ALA A 34 2.60 0.88 -11.60
CA ALA A 34 3.97 0.42 -11.44
C ALA A 34 4.40 0.32 -9.95
N VAL A 35 3.97 1.27 -9.10
CA VAL A 35 4.22 1.21 -7.65
C VAL A 35 3.46 0.05 -6.99
N VAL A 36 2.17 -0.13 -7.33
CA VAL A 36 1.34 -1.20 -6.77
C VAL A 36 1.89 -2.58 -7.16
N ASP A 37 2.20 -2.77 -8.43
CA ASP A 37 2.75 -4.05 -8.94
C ASP A 37 4.07 -4.39 -8.23
N ALA A 38 5.00 -3.43 -8.16
CA ALA A 38 6.27 -3.63 -7.46
C ALA A 38 6.10 -3.91 -5.96
N ALA A 39 5.12 -3.26 -5.31
CA ALA A 39 4.82 -3.50 -3.90
C ALA A 39 4.27 -4.92 -3.67
N VAL A 40 3.35 -5.36 -4.53
CA VAL A 40 2.79 -6.72 -4.48
C VAL A 40 3.88 -7.76 -4.73
N ASP A 41 4.74 -7.56 -5.73
CA ASP A 41 5.88 -8.45 -6.02
C ASP A 41 6.86 -8.54 -4.84
N ALA A 42 7.04 -7.45 -4.10
CA ALA A 42 7.84 -7.43 -2.87
C ALA A 42 7.15 -8.10 -1.66
N GLY A 43 5.88 -8.50 -1.80
CA GLY A 43 5.07 -9.12 -0.75
C GLY A 43 4.42 -8.13 0.21
N ILE A 44 4.30 -6.85 -0.16
CA ILE A 44 3.56 -5.85 0.62
C ILE A 44 2.06 -6.12 0.50
N THR A 45 1.37 -6.11 1.64
CA THR A 45 -0.08 -6.36 1.71
C THR A 45 -0.86 -5.25 2.42
N LEU A 46 -0.19 -4.17 2.82
CA LEU A 46 -0.80 -2.99 3.45
C LEU A 46 -0.64 -1.76 2.57
N PHE A 47 -1.76 -1.14 2.19
CA PHE A 47 -1.84 0.12 1.47
C PHE A 47 -2.68 1.11 2.28
N ASP A 48 -2.11 2.27 2.57
CA ASP A 48 -2.74 3.33 3.37
C ASP A 48 -3.33 4.40 2.45
N THR A 49 -4.62 4.64 2.57
CA THR A 49 -5.38 5.55 1.69
C THR A 49 -6.40 6.37 2.48
N ALA A 50 -6.92 7.42 1.88
CA ALA A 50 -7.96 8.27 2.46
C ALA A 50 -8.81 8.92 1.36
N ASP A 51 -10.08 9.23 1.67
CA ASP A 51 -10.99 9.93 0.75
C ASP A 51 -10.51 11.34 0.36
N SER A 52 -9.63 11.93 1.17
CA SER A 52 -9.02 13.24 0.89
C SER A 52 -7.77 13.16 0.02
N TYR A 53 -7.29 11.95 -0.29
CA TYR A 53 -6.20 11.75 -1.25
C TYR A 53 -6.78 11.82 -2.68
N GLY A 54 -5.91 12.14 -3.64
CA GLY A 54 -6.23 12.54 -5.02
C GLY A 54 -7.35 11.78 -5.71
#